data_AF-A0A968NB43-F1
#
_entry.id   AF-A0A968NB43-F1
#
_cell.length_a   1.000
_cell.length_b   1.000
_cell.length_c   1.000
_cell.angle_alpha   90.00
_cell.angle_beta   90.00
_cell.angle_gamma   90.00
#
_symmetry.space_group_name_H-M   'P 1'
#
loop_
_entity.id
_entity.type
_entity.pdbx_description
1 polymer ?
#
loop_
_entity_poly.entity_id
_entity_poly.type
_entity_poly.pdbx_seq_one_letter_code
_entity_poly.pdbx_strand_id
1 'polypeptide(L)'
;MEALSNAPGIFIGLIGWAATALILLEVRGVNFWQRRFLIVSAWMLWMVPAFDAVVYQGLLPADMAMQYGAMMTGLVLFVVSLSVFTHGTRSK
;
A
#
# COMPACT_ATOMS: atom_id res chain seq x y z
N MET A 1 -19.38 -15.26 -9.73
CA MET A 1 -17.90 -15.25 -9.68
C MET A 1 -17.36 -14.16 -10.60
N GLU A 2 -17.82 -12.91 -10.43
CA GLU A 2 -17.47 -11.79 -11.34
C GLU A 2 -16.56 -10.76 -10.64
N ALA A 3 -16.59 -10.69 -9.32
CA ALA A 3 -15.68 -9.83 -8.54
C ALA A 3 -14.20 -10.23 -8.69
N LEU A 4 -13.92 -11.50 -9.03
CA LEU A 4 -12.55 -12.01 -9.17
C LEU A 4 -11.95 -11.77 -10.57
N SER A 5 -12.79 -11.65 -11.63
CA SER A 5 -12.31 -11.41 -13.00
C SER A 5 -11.87 -9.96 -13.23
N ASN A 6 -12.36 -9.03 -12.40
CA ASN A 6 -12.18 -7.59 -12.56
C ASN A 6 -11.10 -7.00 -11.62
N ALA A 7 -10.50 -7.83 -10.77
CA ALA A 7 -9.48 -7.43 -9.80
C ALA A 7 -7.99 -7.75 -10.15
N PRO A 8 -7.59 -8.22 -11.36
CA PRO A 8 -6.20 -8.64 -11.58
C PRO A 8 -5.20 -7.50 -11.40
N GLY A 9 -5.57 -6.25 -11.75
CA GLY A 9 -4.72 -5.07 -11.52
C GLY A 9 -4.40 -4.85 -10.04
N ILE A 10 -5.41 -4.97 -9.16
CA ILE A 10 -5.25 -4.82 -7.71
C ILE A 10 -4.38 -5.94 -7.13
N PHE A 11 -4.57 -7.18 -7.61
CA PHE A 11 -3.74 -8.31 -7.18
C PHE A 11 -2.28 -8.14 -7.59
N ILE A 12 -2.01 -7.65 -8.80
CA ILE A 12 -0.64 -7.34 -9.24
C ILE A 12 0.00 -6.28 -8.35
N GLY A 13 -0.75 -5.21 -8.02
CA GLY A 13 -0.28 -4.18 -7.08
C GLY A 13 0.02 -4.74 -5.68
N LEU A 14 -0.86 -5.59 -5.14
CA LEU A 14 -0.67 -6.25 -3.85
C LEU A 14 0.56 -7.16 -3.83
N ILE A 15 0.77 -7.94 -4.88
CA ILE A 15 1.92 -8.85 -5.00
C ILE A 15 3.22 -8.06 -5.09
N GLY A 16 3.26 -7.01 -5.92
CA GLY A 16 4.44 -6.15 -6.06
C GLY A 16 4.80 -5.45 -4.74
N TRP A 17 3.78 -4.97 -4.02
CA TRP A 17 3.98 -4.39 -2.70
C TRP A 17 4.49 -5.41 -1.67
N ALA A 18 3.88 -6.58 -1.60
CA ALA A 18 4.29 -7.64 -0.66
C ALA A 18 5.74 -8.10 -0.93
N ALA A 19 6.12 -8.28 -2.19
CA ALA A 19 7.48 -8.61 -2.58
C ALA A 19 8.48 -7.52 -2.14
N THR A 20 8.13 -6.25 -2.35
CA THR A 20 8.96 -5.11 -1.91
C THR A 20 9.08 -5.08 -0.38
N ALA A 21 7.99 -5.37 0.34
CA ALA A 21 7.99 -5.41 1.80
C ALA A 21 8.88 -6.54 2.35
N LEU A 22 8.85 -7.73 1.75
CA LEU A 22 9.71 -8.85 2.13
C LEU A 22 11.19 -8.52 1.92
N ILE A 23 11.54 -7.96 0.76
CA ILE A 23 12.92 -7.50 0.50
C ILE A 23 13.33 -6.46 1.52
N LEU A 24 12.46 -5.47 1.78
CA LEU A 24 12.71 -4.44 2.77
C LEU A 24 12.82 -4.98 4.19
N LEU A 25 12.28 -6.16 4.52
CA LEU A 25 12.48 -6.83 5.82
C LEU A 25 13.84 -7.52 5.94
N GLU A 26 14.46 -7.91 4.83
CA GLU A 26 15.78 -8.57 4.83
C GLU A 26 16.95 -7.58 4.85
N VAL A 27 16.74 -6.34 4.37
CA VAL A 27 17.82 -5.33 4.34
C VAL A 27 18.37 -5.09 5.74
N ARG A 28 19.67 -5.28 5.95
CA ARG A 28 20.35 -4.94 7.22
C ARG A 28 20.86 -3.50 7.16
N GLY A 29 20.75 -2.76 8.26
CA GLY A 29 21.24 -1.37 8.36
C GLY A 29 20.19 -0.26 8.18
N VAL A 30 18.96 -0.61 7.80
CA VAL A 30 17.85 0.35 7.76
C VAL A 30 17.16 0.38 9.11
N ASN A 31 17.10 1.58 9.72
CA ASN A 31 16.38 1.80 10.96
C ASN A 31 14.91 1.37 10.80
N PHE A 32 14.33 0.80 11.86
CA PHE A 32 12.94 0.39 11.92
C PHE A 32 11.97 1.44 11.32
N TRP A 33 12.22 2.72 11.63
CA TRP A 33 11.46 3.85 11.10
C TRP A 33 11.55 3.98 9.58
N GLN A 34 12.78 4.03 9.05
CA GLN A 34 13.03 4.16 7.61
C GLN A 34 12.42 2.99 6.83
N ARG A 35 12.51 1.77 7.37
CA ARG A 35 11.94 0.57 6.75
C ARG A 35 10.42 0.66 6.62
N ARG A 36 9.74 1.11 7.66
CA ARG A 36 8.28 1.30 7.67
C ARG A 36 7.85 2.35 6.64
N PHE A 37 8.53 3.50 6.60
CA PHE A 37 8.26 4.52 5.59
C PHE A 37 8.44 3.99 4.17
N LEU A 38 9.52 3.25 3.91
CA LEU A 38 9.78 2.66 2.59
C LEU A 38 8.71 1.65 2.18
N ILE A 39 8.21 0.82 3.11
CA ILE A 39 7.11 -0.12 2.83
C ILE A 39 5.82 0.64 2.46
N VAL A 40 5.53 1.76 3.13
CA VAL A 40 4.36 2.60 2.80
C VAL A 40 4.53 3.32 1.48
N SER A 41 5.71 3.87 1.19
CA SER A 41 5.97 4.53 -0.09
C SER A 41 5.87 3.52 -1.25
N ALA A 42 6.32 2.29 -1.03
CA ALA A 42 6.14 1.20 -1.99
C ALA A 42 4.66 0.87 -2.21
N TRP A 43 3.79 0.96 -1.20
CA TRP A 43 2.34 0.76 -1.36
C TRP A 43 1.77 1.71 -2.40
N MET A 44 2.08 3.01 -2.30
CA MET A 44 1.60 4.00 -3.27
C MET A 44 2.15 3.73 -4.67
N LEU A 45 3.44 3.36 -4.78
CA LEU A 45 4.09 3.06 -6.05
C LEU A 45 3.41 1.89 -6.81
N TRP A 46 2.94 0.88 -6.08
CA TRP A 46 2.28 -0.29 -6.67
C TRP A 46 0.77 -0.13 -6.84
N MET A 47 0.10 0.64 -5.97
CA MET A 47 -1.35 0.82 -6.04
C MET A 47 -1.78 1.83 -7.11
N VAL A 48 -0.99 2.87 -7.37
CA VAL A 48 -1.30 3.87 -8.42
C VAL A 48 -1.54 3.21 -9.79
N PRO A 49 -0.60 2.42 -10.36
CA PRO A 49 -0.84 1.75 -11.64
C PRO A 49 -1.90 0.65 -11.55
N ALA A 50 -2.06 0.00 -10.39
CA ALA A 50 -3.07 -1.02 -10.18
C ALA A 50 -4.49 -0.46 -10.26
N PHE A 51 -4.74 0.71 -9.66
CA PHE A 51 -6.02 1.41 -9.75
C PHE A 51 -6.22 2.01 -11.15
N ASP A 52 -5.19 2.58 -11.74
CA ASP A 52 -5.24 3.14 -13.09
C ASP A 52 -5.64 2.07 -14.12
N ALA A 53 -5.07 0.86 -14.05
CA ALA A 53 -5.45 -0.26 -14.91
C ALA A 53 -6.94 -0.64 -14.79
N VAL A 54 -7.53 -0.55 -13.60
CA VAL A 54 -8.94 -0.85 -13.35
C VAL A 54 -9.85 0.26 -13.89
N VAL A 55 -9.42 1.53 -13.80
CA VAL A 55 -10.12 2.69 -14.40
C VAL A 55 -10.10 2.60 -15.92
N TYR A 56 -8.95 2.30 -16.53
CA TYR A 56 -8.80 2.16 -17.98
C TYR A 56 -9.64 1.03 -18.57
N GLN A 57 -9.91 -0.02 -17.79
CA GLN A 57 -10.80 -1.12 -18.20
C GLN A 57 -12.30 -0.76 -18.10
N GLY A 58 -12.64 0.47 -17.69
CA GLY A 58 -14.03 0.92 -17.52
C GLY A 58 -14.76 0.26 -16.35
N LEU A 59 -14.03 -0.45 -15.48
CA LEU A 59 -14.57 -1.22 -14.38
C LEU A 59 -14.84 -0.37 -13.14
N LEU A 60 -14.15 0.77 -13.01
CA LEU A 60 -14.35 1.71 -11.92
C LEU A 60 -14.32 3.16 -12.46
N PRO A 61 -15.28 4.02 -12.07
CA PRO A 61 -15.18 5.45 -12.36
C PRO A 61 -13.90 6.04 -11.76
N ALA A 62 -13.23 6.93 -12.49
CA ALA A 62 -11.99 7.57 -12.05
C ALA A 62 -12.15 8.26 -10.68
N ASP A 63 -13.31 8.89 -10.44
CA ASP A 63 -13.63 9.54 -9.17
C ASP A 63 -13.66 8.54 -7.99
N MET A 64 -14.19 7.33 -8.22
CA MET A 64 -14.20 6.28 -7.21
C MET A 64 -12.80 5.71 -6.98
N ALA A 65 -12.01 5.53 -8.04
CA ALA A 65 -10.63 5.02 -7.91
C ALA A 65 -9.75 5.99 -7.10
N MET A 66 -9.91 7.29 -7.33
CA MET A 66 -9.24 8.32 -6.55
C MET A 66 -9.67 8.29 -5.07
N GLN A 67 -10.97 8.14 -4.80
CA GLN A 67 -11.47 8.04 -3.42
C GLN A 67 -10.95 6.78 -2.71
N TYR A 68 -11.02 5.62 -3.35
CA TYR A 68 -10.49 4.37 -2.78
C TYR A 68 -8.98 4.43 -2.57
N GLY A 69 -8.23 4.97 -3.54
CA GLY A 69 -6.78 5.17 -3.42
C GLY A 69 -6.41 6.10 -2.27
N ALA A 70 -7.11 7.23 -2.13
CA ALA A 70 -6.91 8.18 -1.03
C ALA A 70 -7.25 7.56 0.34
N MET A 71 -8.36 6.83 0.42
CA MET A 71 -8.82 6.18 1.66
C MET A 71 -7.87 5.08 2.11
N MET A 72 -7.39 4.24 1.18
CA MET A 72 -6.40 3.19 1.46
C MET A 72 -5.05 3.78 1.84
N THR A 73 -4.60 4.84 1.16
CA THR A 73 -3.38 5.57 1.53
C THR A 73 -3.49 6.15 2.94
N GLY A 74 -4.62 6.79 3.26
CA GLY A 74 -4.90 7.32 4.59
C GLY A 74 -4.88 6.24 5.67
N LEU A 75 -5.47 5.08 5.41
CA LEU A 75 -5.43 3.93 6.33
C LEU A 75 -4.01 3.43 6.57
N VAL A 76 -3.20 3.29 5.52
CA VAL A 76 -1.80 2.85 5.64
C VAL A 76 -0.99 3.87 6.45
N LEU A 77 -1.15 5.16 6.17
CA LEU A 77 -0.50 6.23 6.95
C LEU A 77 -0.96 6.22 8.42
N PHE A 78 -2.25 5.99 8.66
CA PHE A 78 -2.81 5.91 10.01
C PHE A 78 -2.26 4.72 10.79
N VAL A 79 -2.21 3.52 10.18
CA VAL A 79 -1.62 2.32 10.79
C VAL A 79 -0.16 2.54 11.12
N VAL A 80 0.60 3.18 10.22
CA VAL A 80 2.00 3.51 10.51
C VAL A 80 2.10 4.53 11.65
N SER A 81 1.28 5.58 11.64
CA SER A 81 1.25 6.59 12.72
C SER A 81 0.87 5.99 14.08
N LEU A 82 -0.08 5.06 14.14
CA LEU A 82 -0.41 4.31 15.35
C LEU A 82 0.74 3.40 15.79
N SER A 83 1.39 2.73 14.84
CA SER A 83 2.56 1.91 15.14
C SER A 83 3.74 2.76 15.65
N VAL A 84 3.82 4.02 15.22
CA VAL A 84 4.78 5.01 15.73
C VAL A 84 4.47 5.33 17.19
N PHE A 85 3.22 5.70 17.46
CA PHE A 85 2.78 6.11 18.79
C PHE A 85 2.94 4.99 19.84
N THR A 86 2.65 3.75 19.45
CA THR A 86 2.74 2.57 20.33
C THR A 86 4.18 2.13 20.63
N HIS A 87 5.14 2.38 19.75
CA HIS A 87 6.56 2.09 20.01
C HIS A 87 7.28 3.22 20.74
N GLY A 88 6.88 4.49 20.52
CA GLY A 88 7.43 5.64 21.24
C GLY A 88 7.12 5.65 22.74
N THR A 89 6.01 5.02 23.16
CA THR A 89 5.62 4.90 24.57
C THR A 89 6.30 3.75 25.32
N ARG A 90 6.93 2.79 24.61
CA ARG A 90 7.65 1.66 25.22
C ARG A 90 9.12 1.95 25.56
N SER A 91 9.61 3.15 25.24
CA SER A 91 10.99 3.60 25.48
C SER A 91 11.08 4.62 26.63
N LYS A 92 10.19 4.54 27.62
CA LYS A 92 10.31 5.26 28.89
C LYS A 92 10.23 4.27 30.03
#